data_AF-A0A7S2CQH8-F1
#
_entry.id   AF-A0A7S2CQH8-F1
#
_cell.length_a   1.000
_cell.length_b   1.000
_cell.length_c   1.000
_cell.angle_alpha   90.00
_cell.angle_beta   90.00
_cell.angle_gamma   90.00
#
_symmetry.space_group_name_H-M   'P 1'
#
loop_
_entity.id
_entity.type
_entity.pdbx_description
1 polymer ?
#
loop_
_entity_poly.entity_id
_entity_poly.type
_entity_poly.pdbx_seq_one_letter_code
_entity_poly.pdbx_strand_id
1 'polypeptide(L)'
;ARAVVLASTVLLTMAAAANEQSCTVLFGTDQANALSQEEVCEALENGDDKAKIAAIKSVILSMLSGETFPRVMMFVIRFCVNTDNHELKKHLVLYWEITPKYDNQHKLLTEMVLVCNAFMIDLRHANEYVRGSMLRFLCKLREPELLDPLIPAIKECLDHRHSFVRKNAALCVFYIHKSFGDRLLPDGPELIETFINAETDPAARRNAFLFLFNEAEDMAMDYLANHVDDIAK
;
A
#
# COMPACT_ATOMS: atom_id res chain seq x y z
N ALA A 1 -8.39 -48.58 9.64
CA ALA A 1 -9.27 -47.48 9.20
C ALA A 1 -9.00 -46.17 9.96
N ARG A 2 -9.09 -46.12 11.30
CA ARG A 2 -8.88 -44.87 12.09
C ARG A 2 -7.44 -44.30 12.08
N ALA A 3 -6.41 -45.13 11.95
CA ALA A 3 -5.02 -44.65 11.93
C ALA A 3 -4.60 -43.95 10.62
N VAL A 4 -5.25 -44.28 9.49
CA VAL A 4 -4.97 -43.67 8.18
C VAL A 4 -5.60 -42.28 8.08
N VAL A 5 -6.78 -42.09 8.69
CA VAL A 5 -7.44 -40.77 8.75
C VAL A 5 -6.60 -39.81 9.60
N LEU A 6 -6.09 -40.24 10.76
CA LEU A 6 -5.25 -39.40 11.61
C LEU A 6 -3.94 -38.99 10.92
N ALA A 7 -3.30 -39.90 10.18
CA ALA A 7 -2.07 -39.61 9.43
C ALA A 7 -2.32 -38.61 8.29
N SER A 8 -3.44 -38.73 7.57
CA SER A 8 -3.82 -37.76 6.53
C SER A 8 -4.18 -36.39 7.12
N THR A 9 -4.82 -36.32 8.30
CA THR A 9 -5.12 -35.04 8.95
C THR A 9 -3.85 -34.36 9.46
N VAL A 10 -2.88 -35.13 10.00
CA VAL A 10 -1.58 -34.61 10.48
C VAL A 10 -0.68 -34.17 9.32
N LEU A 11 -0.65 -34.91 8.20
CA LEU A 11 0.09 -34.48 7.00
C LEU A 11 -0.52 -33.21 6.37
N LEU A 12 -1.84 -33.04 6.43
CA LEU A 12 -2.49 -31.82 5.95
C LEU A 12 -2.19 -30.61 6.87
N THR A 13 -2.00 -30.83 8.18
CA THR A 13 -1.60 -29.76 9.11
C THR A 13 -0.15 -29.35 8.91
N MET A 14 0.74 -30.27 8.53
CA MET A 14 2.15 -29.94 8.28
C MET A 14 2.40 -29.21 6.96
N ALA A 15 1.54 -29.37 5.96
CA ALA A 15 1.63 -28.62 4.70
C ALA A 15 1.24 -27.14 4.84
N ALA A 16 0.46 -26.79 5.87
CA ALA A 16 0.07 -25.40 6.16
C ALA A 16 1.17 -24.60 6.89
N ALA A 17 2.19 -25.28 7.45
CA ALA A 17 3.25 -24.64 8.25
C ALA A 17 4.28 -23.85 7.41
N ALA A 18 4.23 -23.92 6.08
CA ALA A 18 5.20 -23.23 5.23
C ALA A 18 4.95 -21.71 5.06
N ASN A 19 3.85 -21.18 5.61
CA ASN A 19 3.48 -19.77 5.47
C ASN A 19 2.93 -19.16 6.77
N GLU A 20 3.53 -19.49 7.93
CA GLU A 20 3.17 -18.86 9.20
C GLU A 20 3.64 -17.40 9.23
N GLN A 21 2.85 -16.50 8.63
CA GLN A 21 2.79 -15.12 9.09
C GLN A 21 2.17 -15.13 10.48
N SER A 22 2.94 -14.75 11.50
CA SER A 22 2.51 -14.76 12.89
C SER A 22 1.30 -13.82 13.08
N CYS A 23 0.09 -14.37 13.16
CA CYS A 23 -1.12 -13.60 13.46
C CYS A 23 -1.45 -13.71 14.96
N THR A 24 -1.34 -12.59 15.67
CA THR A 24 -1.66 -12.51 17.12
C THR A 24 -3.17 -12.42 17.39
N VAL A 25 -3.98 -12.16 16.37
CA VAL A 25 -5.43 -11.93 16.48
C VAL A 25 -6.16 -12.92 15.58
N LEU A 26 -7.07 -13.70 16.18
CA LEU A 26 -7.99 -14.58 15.46
C LEU A 26 -9.27 -13.80 15.15
N PHE A 27 -9.57 -13.62 13.87
CA PHE A 27 -10.86 -13.09 13.44
C PHE A 27 -11.88 -14.22 13.41
N GLY A 28 -12.95 -14.10 14.21
CA GLY A 28 -14.11 -14.98 14.12
C GLY A 28 -14.92 -14.64 12.88
N THR A 29 -14.55 -15.17 11.72
CA THR A 29 -15.39 -15.08 10.52
C THR A 29 -16.49 -16.14 10.59
N ASP A 30 -17.74 -15.71 10.48
CA ASP A 30 -18.87 -16.62 10.37
C ASP A 30 -18.79 -17.34 9.01
N GLN A 31 -18.20 -18.54 9.01
CA GLN A 31 -17.96 -19.34 7.79
C GLN A 31 -19.24 -19.60 6.99
N ALA A 32 -20.41 -19.49 7.62
CA ALA A 32 -21.71 -19.67 6.96
C ALA A 32 -21.99 -18.64 5.85
N ASN A 33 -21.33 -17.47 5.86
CA ASN A 33 -21.52 -16.42 4.85
C ASN A 33 -20.27 -16.17 3.98
N ALA A 34 -19.27 -17.06 4.03
CA ALA A 34 -18.08 -16.91 3.20
C ALA A 34 -18.41 -17.21 1.73
N LEU A 35 -18.21 -16.21 0.86
CA LEU A 35 -18.36 -16.39 -0.59
C LEU A 35 -17.26 -17.32 -1.12
N SER A 36 -17.65 -18.26 -1.97
CA SER A 36 -16.69 -19.08 -2.72
C SER A 36 -15.88 -18.23 -3.72
N GLN A 37 -14.72 -18.74 -4.13
CA GLN A 37 -13.88 -18.03 -5.10
C GLN A 37 -14.61 -17.81 -6.43
N GLU A 38 -15.43 -18.77 -6.87
CA GLU A 38 -16.26 -18.66 -8.08
C GLU A 38 -17.28 -17.52 -7.98
N GLU A 39 -18.03 -17.45 -6.87
CA GLU A 39 -19.02 -16.39 -6.64
C GLU A 39 -18.38 -15.00 -6.58
N VAL A 40 -17.21 -14.89 -5.95
CA VAL A 40 -16.43 -13.65 -5.95
C VAL A 40 -16.03 -13.25 -7.36
N CYS A 41 -15.49 -14.18 -8.16
CA CYS A 41 -15.07 -13.87 -9.54
C CYS A 41 -16.26 -13.42 -10.39
N GLU A 42 -17.42 -14.08 -10.27
CA GLU A 42 -18.64 -13.71 -10.97
C GLU A 42 -19.16 -12.33 -10.55
N ALA A 43 -19.15 -12.03 -9.25
CA ALA A 43 -19.50 -10.71 -8.73
C ALA A 43 -18.55 -9.60 -9.21
N LEU A 44 -17.25 -9.88 -9.35
CA LEU A 44 -16.29 -8.91 -9.86
C LEU A 44 -16.43 -8.66 -11.36
N GLU A 45 -16.80 -9.67 -12.14
CA GLU A 45 -16.97 -9.56 -13.60
C GLU A 45 -18.29 -8.89 -13.98
N ASN A 46 -19.40 -9.36 -13.40
CA ASN A 46 -20.75 -8.98 -13.85
C ASN A 46 -21.50 -8.05 -12.87
N GLY A 47 -21.00 -7.89 -11.64
CA GLY A 47 -21.66 -7.11 -10.60
C GLY A 47 -21.63 -5.60 -10.81
N ASP A 48 -22.58 -4.90 -10.21
CA ASP A 48 -22.53 -3.45 -10.03
C ASP A 48 -21.48 -3.06 -8.97
N ASP A 49 -21.22 -1.77 -8.80
CA ASP A 49 -20.23 -1.30 -7.82
C ASP A 49 -20.52 -1.80 -6.40
N LYS A 50 -21.80 -1.93 -6.01
CA LYS A 50 -22.19 -2.42 -4.69
C LYS A 50 -21.85 -3.90 -4.52
N ALA A 51 -22.14 -4.73 -5.52
CA ALA A 51 -21.76 -6.14 -5.53
C ALA A 51 -20.24 -6.30 -5.49
N LYS A 52 -19.49 -5.51 -6.27
CA LYS A 52 -18.02 -5.50 -6.25
C LYS A 52 -17.46 -5.12 -4.87
N ILE A 53 -18.02 -4.08 -4.24
CA ILE A 53 -17.63 -3.67 -2.89
C ILE A 53 -17.89 -4.79 -1.88
N ALA A 54 -19.05 -5.44 -1.93
CA ALA A 54 -19.37 -6.55 -1.03
C ALA A 54 -18.43 -7.75 -1.24
N ALA A 55 -18.14 -8.10 -2.51
CA ALA A 55 -17.21 -9.16 -2.86
C ALA A 55 -15.80 -8.89 -2.35
N ILE A 56 -15.25 -7.68 -2.58
CA ILE A 56 -13.91 -7.31 -2.09
C ILE A 56 -13.86 -7.31 -0.56
N LYS A 57 -14.90 -6.82 0.13
CA LYS A 57 -14.99 -6.89 1.60
C LYS A 57 -14.92 -8.33 2.10
N SER A 58 -15.67 -9.24 1.47
CA SER A 58 -15.64 -10.67 1.79
C SER A 58 -14.25 -11.26 1.59
N VAL A 59 -13.61 -10.98 0.45
CA VAL A 59 -12.25 -11.46 0.13
C VAL A 59 -11.23 -10.95 1.14
N ILE A 60 -11.29 -9.67 1.51
CA ILE A 60 -10.37 -9.10 2.52
C ILE A 60 -10.51 -9.85 3.85
N LEU A 61 -11.73 -10.10 4.31
CA LEU A 61 -11.98 -10.82 5.55
C LEU A 61 -11.47 -12.27 5.47
N SER A 62 -11.80 -13.00 4.40
CA SER A 62 -11.33 -14.37 4.21
C SER A 62 -9.80 -14.47 4.11
N MET A 63 -9.15 -13.52 3.42
CA MET A 63 -7.69 -13.46 3.32
C MET A 63 -7.01 -13.17 4.66
N LEU A 64 -7.61 -12.30 5.49
CA LEU A 64 -7.13 -12.06 6.85
C LEU A 64 -7.29 -13.29 7.76
N SER A 65 -8.26 -14.16 7.47
CA SER A 65 -8.43 -15.47 8.12
C SER A 65 -7.48 -16.55 7.60
N GLY A 66 -6.66 -16.26 6.58
CA GLY A 66 -5.67 -17.17 6.01
C GLY A 66 -6.12 -17.92 4.75
N GLU A 67 -7.31 -17.62 4.20
CA GLU A 67 -7.77 -18.22 2.94
C GLU A 67 -7.11 -17.53 1.73
N THR A 68 -6.70 -18.32 0.73
CA THR A 68 -6.03 -17.79 -0.47
C THR A 68 -6.96 -17.75 -1.67
N PHE A 69 -6.96 -16.64 -2.41
CA PHE A 69 -7.79 -16.44 -3.62
C PHE A 69 -6.94 -16.12 -4.85
N PRO A 70 -6.16 -17.08 -5.39
CA PRO A 70 -5.21 -16.83 -6.48
C PRO A 70 -5.87 -16.28 -7.75
N ARG A 71 -7.11 -16.68 -8.06
CA ARG A 71 -7.82 -16.21 -9.27
C ARG A 71 -8.35 -14.79 -9.14
N VAL A 72 -8.69 -14.36 -7.92
CA VAL A 72 -9.38 -13.09 -7.66
C VAL A 72 -8.54 -11.89 -8.07
N MET A 73 -7.22 -11.94 -7.86
CA MET A 73 -6.31 -10.83 -8.21
C MET A 73 -6.45 -10.41 -9.69
N MET A 74 -6.49 -11.37 -10.61
CA MET A 74 -6.64 -11.06 -12.04
C MET A 74 -8.00 -10.43 -12.35
N PHE A 75 -9.07 -10.86 -11.68
CA PHE A 75 -10.40 -10.27 -11.83
C PHE A 75 -10.45 -8.84 -11.28
N VAL A 76 -9.81 -8.60 -10.13
CA VAL A 76 -9.66 -7.26 -9.55
C VAL A 76 -8.93 -6.33 -10.53
N ILE A 77 -7.81 -6.79 -11.12
CA ILE A 77 -7.06 -6.00 -12.12
C ILE A 77 -7.94 -5.68 -13.34
N ARG A 78 -8.64 -6.67 -13.88
CA ARG A 78 -9.43 -6.51 -15.12
C ARG A 78 -10.67 -5.65 -14.94
N PHE A 79 -11.39 -5.80 -13.83
CA PHE A 79 -12.76 -5.29 -13.70
C PHE A 79 -12.95 -4.21 -12.63
N CYS A 80 -11.93 -3.94 -11.80
CA CYS A 80 -12.05 -3.00 -10.69
C CYS A 80 -10.96 -1.92 -10.67
N VAL A 81 -9.77 -2.17 -11.23
CA VAL A 81 -8.61 -1.28 -11.04
C VAL A 81 -8.85 0.16 -11.54
N ASN A 82 -9.59 0.32 -12.63
CA ASN A 82 -9.90 1.62 -13.25
C ASN A 82 -11.28 2.17 -12.82
N THR A 83 -11.78 1.79 -11.65
CA THR A 83 -13.07 2.31 -11.16
C THR A 83 -12.99 3.79 -10.78
N ASP A 84 -14.04 4.53 -11.11
CA ASP A 84 -14.28 5.91 -10.64
C ASP A 84 -14.96 5.94 -9.26
N ASN A 85 -15.47 4.80 -8.79
CA ASN A 85 -16.17 4.71 -7.52
C ASN A 85 -15.17 4.82 -6.35
N HIS A 86 -15.26 5.92 -5.60
CA HIS A 86 -14.36 6.20 -4.48
C HIS A 86 -14.45 5.16 -3.35
N GLU A 87 -15.64 4.60 -3.09
CA GLU A 87 -15.79 3.56 -2.07
C GLU A 87 -15.09 2.27 -2.51
N LEU A 88 -15.29 1.84 -3.76
CA LEU A 88 -14.61 0.67 -4.30
C LEU A 88 -13.08 0.87 -4.30
N LYS A 89 -12.60 2.03 -4.72
CA LYS A 89 -11.17 2.38 -4.71
C LYS A 89 -10.55 2.29 -3.30
N LYS A 90 -11.26 2.72 -2.27
CA LYS A 90 -10.80 2.59 -0.87
C LYS A 90 -10.63 1.12 -0.46
N HIS A 91 -11.54 0.24 -0.86
CA HIS A 91 -11.43 -1.19 -0.57
C HIS A 91 -10.33 -1.86 -1.40
N LEU A 92 -10.12 -1.43 -2.64
CA LEU A 92 -9.00 -1.89 -3.47
C LEU A 92 -7.65 -1.59 -2.82
N VAL A 93 -7.46 -0.38 -2.27
CA VAL A 93 -6.24 -0.03 -1.54
C VAL A 93 -5.97 -0.98 -0.37
N LEU A 94 -7.01 -1.34 0.40
CA LEU A 94 -6.88 -2.32 1.50
C LEU A 94 -6.57 -3.73 0.98
N TYR A 95 -7.21 -4.14 -0.11
CA TYR A 95 -6.94 -5.42 -0.76
C TYR A 95 -5.48 -5.52 -1.22
N TRP A 96 -4.92 -4.45 -1.82
CA TRP A 96 -3.52 -4.43 -2.25
C TRP A 96 -2.54 -4.46 -1.07
N GLU A 97 -2.93 -3.99 0.11
CA GLU A 97 -2.09 -4.06 1.31
C GLU A 97 -1.84 -5.52 1.74
N ILE A 98 -2.89 -6.35 1.72
CA ILE A 98 -2.84 -7.73 2.22
C ILE A 98 -2.53 -8.79 1.16
N THR A 99 -2.67 -8.47 -0.13
CA THR A 99 -2.45 -9.44 -1.20
C THR A 99 -0.98 -9.89 -1.22
N PRO A 100 -0.64 -11.17 -1.46
CA PRO A 100 0.73 -11.61 -1.68
C PRO A 100 1.30 -11.09 -3.02
N LYS A 101 2.55 -10.60 -3.03
CA LYS A 101 3.18 -9.95 -4.20
C LYS A 101 4.25 -10.80 -4.85
N TYR A 102 4.76 -11.78 -4.12
CA TYR A 102 5.80 -12.69 -4.55
C TYR A 102 5.22 -14.08 -4.77
N ASP A 103 5.84 -14.82 -5.69
CA ASP A 103 5.60 -16.25 -5.85
C ASP A 103 6.35 -17.08 -4.79
N ASN A 104 6.21 -18.40 -4.88
CA ASN A 104 6.88 -19.36 -3.99
C ASN A 104 8.43 -19.35 -4.12
N GLN A 105 8.97 -18.69 -5.15
CA GLN A 105 10.42 -18.55 -5.39
C GLN A 105 10.93 -17.16 -5.00
N HIS A 106 10.11 -16.35 -4.31
CA HIS A 106 10.40 -14.96 -3.96
C HIS A 106 10.65 -14.04 -5.16
N LYS A 107 10.03 -14.34 -6.31
CA LYS A 107 10.02 -13.47 -7.48
C LYS A 107 8.71 -12.69 -7.55
N LEU A 108 8.80 -11.40 -7.89
CA LEU A 108 7.63 -10.55 -8.03
C LEU A 108 6.67 -11.12 -9.09
N LEU A 109 5.38 -11.20 -8.76
CA LEU A 109 4.34 -11.68 -9.65
C LEU A 109 4.24 -10.80 -10.91
N THR A 110 4.04 -11.40 -12.08
CA THR A 110 4.02 -10.65 -13.36
C THR A 110 2.84 -9.70 -13.42
N GLU A 111 1.74 -10.05 -12.76
CA GLU A 111 0.53 -9.25 -12.59
C GLU A 111 0.81 -7.89 -11.91
N MET A 112 1.86 -7.82 -11.08
CA MET A 112 2.23 -6.59 -10.37
C MET A 112 2.66 -5.48 -11.33
N VAL A 113 3.06 -5.80 -12.56
CA VAL A 113 3.32 -4.79 -13.60
C VAL A 113 2.05 -4.01 -13.94
N LEU A 114 0.91 -4.70 -14.07
CA LEU A 114 -0.38 -4.05 -14.35
C LEU A 114 -0.85 -3.21 -13.17
N VAL A 115 -0.65 -3.72 -11.95
CA VAL A 115 -0.96 -3.01 -10.71
C VAL A 115 -0.11 -1.74 -10.57
N CYS A 116 1.18 -1.83 -10.87
CA CYS A 116 2.09 -0.68 -10.87
C CYS A 116 1.62 0.41 -11.84
N ASN A 117 1.15 0.04 -13.04
CA ASN A 117 0.61 1.00 -13.99
C ASN A 117 -0.65 1.69 -13.45
N ALA A 118 -1.54 0.96 -12.80
CA ALA A 118 -2.72 1.56 -12.17
C ALA A 118 -2.34 2.51 -11.01
N PHE A 119 -1.34 2.16 -10.21
CA PHE A 119 -0.80 3.04 -9.16
C PHE A 119 -0.24 4.34 -9.72
N MET A 120 0.48 4.29 -10.85
CA MET A 120 0.95 5.50 -11.55
C MET A 120 -0.20 6.40 -11.99
N ILE A 121 -1.29 5.81 -12.52
CA ILE A 121 -2.49 6.56 -12.92
C ILE A 121 -3.12 7.24 -11.69
N ASP A 122 -3.24 6.54 -10.57
CA ASP A 122 -3.81 7.08 -9.34
C ASP A 122 -2.95 8.19 -8.71
N LEU A 123 -1.62 8.11 -8.80
CA LEU A 123 -0.71 9.19 -8.38
C LEU A 123 -0.84 10.46 -9.23
N ARG A 124 -1.27 10.33 -10.49
CA ARG A 124 -1.50 11.44 -11.42
C ARG A 124 -2.98 11.80 -11.58
N HIS A 125 -3.85 11.25 -10.75
CA HIS A 125 -5.29 11.44 -10.82
C HIS A 125 -5.70 12.91 -10.62
N ALA A 126 -6.79 13.39 -11.23
CA ALA A 126 -7.21 14.79 -11.09
C ALA A 126 -7.63 15.15 -9.64
N ASN A 127 -8.21 14.19 -8.93
CA ASN A 127 -8.65 14.31 -7.53
C ASN A 127 -7.47 14.13 -6.55
N GLU A 128 -7.22 15.16 -5.74
CA GLU A 128 -6.17 15.22 -4.73
C GLU A 128 -6.31 14.17 -3.61
N TYR A 129 -7.54 13.76 -3.30
CA TYR A 129 -7.81 12.75 -2.27
C TYR A 129 -7.43 11.35 -2.74
N VAL A 130 -7.58 11.07 -4.03
CA VAL A 130 -7.11 9.81 -4.64
C VAL A 130 -5.59 9.75 -4.56
N ARG A 131 -4.89 10.81 -5.01
CA ARG A 131 -3.42 10.90 -4.89
C ARG A 131 -2.95 10.73 -3.45
N GLY A 132 -3.53 11.47 -2.51
CA GLY A 132 -3.14 11.40 -1.11
C GLY A 132 -3.45 10.05 -0.46
N SER A 133 -4.55 9.38 -0.84
CA SER A 133 -4.83 8.02 -0.39
C SER A 133 -3.80 7.03 -0.93
N MET A 134 -3.43 7.18 -2.20
CA MET A 134 -2.43 6.34 -2.85
C MET A 134 -1.05 6.51 -2.20
N LEU A 135 -0.60 7.75 -1.98
CA LEU A 135 0.66 8.05 -1.28
C LEU A 135 0.73 7.41 0.12
N ARG A 136 -0.38 7.43 0.88
CA ARG A 136 -0.43 6.76 2.21
C ARG A 136 -0.32 5.25 2.12
N PHE A 137 -0.88 4.65 1.07
CA PHE A 137 -0.74 3.22 0.84
C PHE A 137 0.69 2.85 0.44
N LEU A 138 1.35 3.67 -0.39
CA LEU A 138 2.76 3.44 -0.76
C LEU A 138 3.71 3.48 0.44
N CYS A 139 3.40 4.23 1.50
CA CYS A 139 4.17 4.19 2.77
C CYS A 139 4.23 2.79 3.41
N LYS A 140 3.33 1.88 3.05
CA LYS A 140 3.23 0.53 3.60
C LYS A 140 3.79 -0.55 2.68
N LEU A 141 4.10 -0.21 1.44
CA LEU A 141 4.59 -1.16 0.44
C LEU A 141 6.03 -1.57 0.78
N ARG A 142 6.34 -2.86 0.65
CA ARG A 142 7.64 -3.44 1.05
C ARG A 142 8.45 -3.95 -0.14
N GLU A 143 7.87 -3.90 -1.32
CA GLU A 143 8.42 -4.42 -2.57
C GLU A 143 9.17 -3.30 -3.32
N PRO A 144 10.51 -3.28 -3.29
CA PRO A 144 11.27 -2.21 -3.93
C PRO A 144 11.09 -2.21 -5.44
N GLU A 145 10.91 -3.38 -6.07
CA GLU A 145 10.66 -3.50 -7.51
C GLU A 145 9.35 -2.81 -7.95
N LEU A 146 8.37 -2.71 -7.04
CA LEU A 146 7.12 -2.00 -7.29
C LEU A 146 7.23 -0.50 -7.03
N LEU A 147 8.04 -0.08 -6.06
CA LEU A 147 8.21 1.31 -5.69
C LEU A 147 9.08 2.08 -6.67
N ASP A 148 10.18 1.47 -7.14
CA ASP A 148 11.16 2.10 -8.04
C ASP A 148 10.53 2.84 -9.24
N PRO A 149 9.64 2.21 -10.05
CA PRO A 149 8.98 2.91 -11.16
C PRO A 149 8.03 4.04 -10.74
N LEU A 150 7.58 4.09 -9.47
CA LEU A 150 6.65 5.09 -8.95
C LEU A 150 7.36 6.35 -8.43
N ILE A 151 8.67 6.26 -8.14
CA ILE A 151 9.44 7.35 -7.52
C ILE A 151 9.31 8.68 -8.28
N PRO A 152 9.43 8.74 -9.61
CA PRO A 152 9.25 9.99 -10.34
C PRO A 152 7.88 10.64 -10.09
N ALA A 153 6.80 9.85 -10.11
CA ALA A 153 5.45 10.36 -9.86
C ALA A 153 5.24 10.80 -8.40
N ILE A 154 5.93 10.17 -7.44
CA ILE A 154 5.92 10.58 -6.03
C ILE A 154 6.65 11.92 -5.87
N LYS A 155 7.80 12.11 -6.53
CA LYS A 155 8.53 13.38 -6.55
C LYS A 155 7.69 14.51 -7.15
N GLU A 156 7.03 14.26 -8.28
CA GLU A 156 6.06 15.21 -8.88
C GLU A 156 4.95 15.64 -7.89
N CYS A 157 4.58 14.79 -6.94
CA CYS A 157 3.56 15.10 -5.94
C CYS A 157 4.04 16.07 -4.85
N LEU A 158 5.35 16.28 -4.68
CA LEU A 158 5.90 17.29 -3.76
C LEU A 158 5.63 18.72 -4.28
N ASP A 159 5.58 18.92 -5.58
CA ASP A 159 5.30 20.24 -6.19
C ASP A 159 3.81 20.45 -6.50
N HIS A 160 2.94 19.57 -6.00
CA HIS A 160 1.51 19.64 -6.31
C HIS A 160 0.85 20.88 -5.70
N ARG A 161 -0.11 21.50 -6.41
CA ARG A 161 -0.79 22.73 -5.97
C ARG A 161 -1.48 22.63 -4.60
N HIS A 162 -1.99 21.45 -4.25
CA HIS A 162 -2.72 21.22 -2.99
C HIS A 162 -1.81 20.69 -1.89
N SER A 163 -1.78 21.36 -0.74
CA SER A 163 -0.97 20.94 0.43
C SER A 163 -1.35 19.55 0.97
N PHE A 164 -2.59 19.12 0.76
CA PHE A 164 -3.02 17.76 1.09
C PHE A 164 -2.20 16.69 0.35
N VAL A 165 -1.83 16.92 -0.91
CA VAL A 165 -0.99 15.97 -1.67
C VAL A 165 0.45 16.09 -1.19
N ARG A 166 0.99 17.32 -1.11
CA ARG A 166 2.38 17.58 -0.71
C ARG A 166 2.73 16.99 0.66
N LYS A 167 1.86 17.16 1.68
CA LYS A 167 2.09 16.58 3.01
C LYS A 167 2.14 15.05 3.00
N ASN A 168 1.34 14.40 2.16
CA ASN A 168 1.35 12.95 2.02
C ASN A 168 2.55 12.49 1.16
N ALA A 169 2.99 13.29 0.19
CA ALA A 169 4.17 13.02 -0.62
C ALA A 169 5.45 13.08 0.23
N ALA A 170 5.62 14.12 1.05
CA ALA A 170 6.73 14.23 1.99
C ALA A 170 6.78 13.05 2.97
N LEU A 171 5.62 12.61 3.47
CA LEU A 171 5.52 11.43 4.32
C LEU A 171 5.87 10.13 3.57
N CYS A 172 5.44 10.00 2.33
CA CYS A 172 5.74 8.85 1.48
C CYS A 172 7.24 8.74 1.19
N VAL A 173 7.87 9.86 0.83
CA VAL A 173 9.32 9.97 0.65
C VAL A 173 10.08 9.52 1.91
N PHE A 174 9.64 9.96 3.09
CA PHE A 174 10.20 9.49 4.36
C PHE A 174 10.13 7.97 4.53
N TYR A 175 8.97 7.35 4.34
CA TYR A 175 8.85 5.90 4.54
C TYR A 175 9.63 5.08 3.49
N ILE A 176 9.72 5.59 2.25
CA ILE A 176 10.52 4.95 1.19
C ILE A 176 12.01 5.01 1.55
N HIS A 177 12.52 6.20 1.89
CA HIS A 177 13.93 6.36 2.28
C HIS A 177 14.25 5.57 3.56
N LYS A 178 13.40 5.63 4.58
CA LYS A 178 13.60 4.86 5.81
C LYS A 178 13.64 3.35 5.59
N SER A 179 12.92 2.84 4.59
CA SER A 179 12.84 1.39 4.32
C SER A 179 13.91 0.90 3.36
N PHE A 180 14.35 1.71 2.40
CA PHE A 180 15.22 1.29 1.30
C PHE A 180 16.49 2.15 1.12
N GLY A 181 16.56 3.29 1.80
CA GLY A 181 17.64 4.27 1.77
C GLY A 181 17.98 4.73 0.35
N ASP A 182 19.28 4.95 0.16
CA ASP A 182 19.88 5.43 -1.08
C ASP A 182 19.66 4.48 -2.27
N ARG A 183 19.27 3.21 -2.04
CA ARG A 183 18.97 2.27 -3.12
C ARG A 183 17.85 2.79 -4.02
N LEU A 184 16.80 3.34 -3.41
CA LEU A 184 15.63 3.83 -4.14
C LEU A 184 15.64 5.36 -4.23
N LEU A 185 16.09 6.05 -3.18
CA LEU A 185 15.99 7.50 -3.13
C LEU A 185 17.30 8.14 -2.66
N PRO A 186 18.39 8.06 -3.46
CA PRO A 186 19.70 8.59 -3.08
C PRO A 186 19.72 10.11 -2.92
N ASP A 187 18.80 10.81 -3.58
CA ASP A 187 18.63 12.27 -3.50
C ASP A 187 17.53 12.69 -2.51
N GLY A 188 17.12 11.77 -1.62
CA GLY A 188 16.05 12.01 -0.66
C GLY A 188 16.29 13.21 0.26
N PRO A 189 17.45 13.32 0.92
CA PRO A 189 17.79 14.44 1.79
C PRO A 189 17.74 15.81 1.08
N GLU A 190 18.40 15.96 -0.07
CA GLU A 190 18.45 17.22 -0.82
C GLU A 190 17.06 17.61 -1.36
N LEU A 191 16.28 16.62 -1.79
CA LEU A 191 14.91 16.81 -2.24
C LEU A 191 14.03 17.37 -1.11
N ILE A 192 14.12 16.80 0.08
CA ILE A 192 13.30 17.24 1.22
C ILE A 192 13.77 18.56 1.80
N GLU A 193 15.08 18.85 1.81
CA GLU A 193 15.60 20.16 2.18
C GLU A 193 15.07 21.25 1.25
N THR A 194 15.10 21.01 -0.06
CA THR A 194 14.55 21.95 -1.05
C THR A 194 13.04 22.15 -0.80
N PHE A 195 12.32 21.06 -0.54
CA PHE A 195 10.89 21.10 -0.28
C PHE A 195 10.53 21.86 1.01
N ILE A 196 11.20 21.58 2.14
CA ILE A 196 10.85 22.19 3.43
C ILE A 196 11.08 23.71 3.43
N ASN A 197 12.13 24.17 2.74
CA ASN A 197 12.45 25.59 2.62
C ASN A 197 11.45 26.36 1.73
N ALA A 198 10.82 25.69 0.77
CA ALA A 198 9.79 26.29 -0.10
C ALA A 198 8.36 26.13 0.44
N GLU A 199 8.13 25.19 1.35
CA GLU A 199 6.78 24.85 1.82
C GLU A 199 6.24 25.85 2.84
N THR A 200 4.95 26.15 2.73
CA THR A 200 4.24 27.09 3.61
C THR A 200 3.22 26.40 4.50
N ASP A 201 2.71 25.22 4.12
CA ASP A 201 1.76 24.46 4.92
C ASP A 201 2.45 23.83 6.16
N PRO A 202 1.98 24.10 7.40
CA PRO A 202 2.62 23.57 8.61
C PRO A 202 2.61 22.03 8.71
N ALA A 203 1.57 21.37 8.21
CA ALA A 203 1.48 19.92 8.27
C ALA A 203 2.44 19.24 7.29
N ALA A 204 2.62 19.84 6.11
CA ALA A 204 3.62 19.41 5.13
C ALA A 204 5.06 19.65 5.64
N ARG A 205 5.34 20.85 6.19
CA ARG A 205 6.64 21.17 6.81
C ARG A 205 6.99 20.23 7.96
N ARG A 206 6.04 19.91 8.85
CA ARG A 206 6.26 18.92 9.92
C ARG A 206 6.64 17.54 9.36
N ASN A 207 5.97 17.09 8.30
CA ASN A 207 6.28 15.79 7.70
C ASN A 207 7.66 15.78 7.00
N ALA A 208 8.04 16.90 6.38
CA ALA A 208 9.38 17.07 5.82
C ALA A 208 10.45 17.14 6.92
N PHE A 209 10.18 17.85 8.01
CA PHE A 209 11.09 17.89 9.15
C PHE A 209 11.25 16.51 9.80
N LEU A 210 10.16 15.72 9.87
CA LEU A 210 10.23 14.34 10.34
C LEU A 210 11.20 13.49 9.50
N PHE A 211 11.25 13.70 8.18
CA PHE A 211 12.27 13.07 7.33
C PHE A 211 13.66 13.51 7.76
N LEU A 212 13.95 14.82 7.74
CA LEU A 212 15.30 15.33 7.99
C LEU A 212 15.79 14.89 9.37
N PHE A 213 14.95 15.00 10.39
CA PHE A 213 15.29 14.60 11.75
C PHE A 213 15.71 13.13 11.88
N ASN A 214 15.15 12.22 11.07
CA ASN A 214 15.46 10.78 11.16
C ASN A 214 16.54 10.34 10.16
N GLU A 215 16.59 10.95 8.98
CA GLU A 215 17.38 10.46 7.85
C GLU A 215 18.53 11.41 7.46
N ALA A 216 18.53 12.66 7.93
CA ALA A 216 19.52 13.69 7.61
C ALA A 216 19.68 14.72 8.75
N GLU A 217 20.20 14.29 9.90
CA GLU A 217 20.23 15.07 11.14
C GLU A 217 20.93 16.43 10.98
N ASP A 218 22.06 16.49 10.28
CA ASP A 218 22.79 17.73 10.04
C ASP A 218 21.91 18.79 9.36
N MET A 219 21.17 18.39 8.32
CA MET A 219 20.25 19.28 7.58
C MET A 219 19.06 19.70 8.44
N ALA A 220 18.59 18.83 9.33
CA ALA A 220 17.54 19.15 10.30
C ALA A 220 18.00 20.21 11.30
N MET A 221 19.24 20.09 11.79
CA MET A 221 19.84 21.05 12.71
C MET A 221 20.05 22.41 12.05
N ASP A 222 20.54 22.44 10.82
CA ASP A 222 20.67 23.68 10.03
C ASP A 222 19.31 24.33 9.79
N TYR A 223 18.29 23.54 9.45
CA TYR A 223 16.93 24.05 9.30
C TYR A 223 16.40 24.67 10.61
N LEU A 224 16.57 24.00 11.75
CA LEU A 224 16.15 24.53 13.06
C LEU A 224 16.90 25.81 13.42
N ALA A 225 18.23 25.84 13.26
CA ALA A 225 19.05 27.00 13.59
C ALA A 225 18.59 28.26 12.84
N ASN A 226 18.20 28.11 11.57
CA ASN A 226 17.69 29.20 10.74
C ASN A 226 16.26 29.64 11.09
N HIS A 227 15.49 28.84 11.83
CA HIS A 227 14.08 29.09 12.16
C HIS A 227 13.79 29.16 13.67
N VAL A 228 14.84 29.20 14.52
CA VAL A 228 14.70 29.24 15.99
C VAL A 228 13.82 30.41 16.46
N ASP A 229 13.95 31.57 15.82
CA ASP A 229 13.20 32.79 16.18
C ASP A 229 11.69 32.69 15.89
N ASP A 230 11.29 31.81 14.97
CA ASP A 230 9.88 31.57 14.63
C ASP A 230 9.20 30.61 15.60
N ILE A 231 9.97 29.79 16.34
CA ILE A 231 9.46 28.80 17.31
C ILE A 231 9.22 29.44 18.69
N ALA A 232 9.93 30.52 19.01
CA ALA A 232 9.90 31.17 20.32
C ALA A 232 8.69 32.12 20.56
N LYS A 233 7.72 32.18 19.63
CA LYS A 233 6.50 33.00 19.71
C LYS A 233 5.25 32.14 19.77
#